data_AF-A0A543BAM8-F1
#
_entry.id   AF-A0A543BAM8-F1
#
_cell.length_a   1.000
_cell.length_b   1.000
_cell.length_c   1.000
_cell.angle_alpha   90.00
_cell.angle_beta   90.00
_cell.angle_gamma   90.00
#
_symmetry.space_group_name_H-M   'P 1'
#
loop_
_entity.id
_entity.type
_entity.pdbx_description
1 polymer ?
#
loop_
_entity_poly.entity_id
_entity_poly.type
_entity_poly.pdbx_seq_one_letter_code
_entity_poly.pdbx_strand_id
1 'polypeptide(L)'
;MTAKKRRVAQARTEAESDTKSADSLRQGQFAVCDGVEYRLGTRGGSWTLLATKPLPGFTKLRSGVFFRKIAADEQMECFRISHRGTYRGIDVSIYGSDRGRVMAVTNDIRASGDGFELFDRDQWMKLIDREDGDLRFQEVRTSIPMPWRKKSA
;
A
#
# COMPACT_ATOMS: atom_id res chain seq x y z
N MET A 1 -23.90 6.14 -33.36
CA MET A 1 -22.83 6.94 -32.70
C MET A 1 -23.50 7.63 -31.52
N THR A 2 -23.19 7.48 -30.23
CA THR A 2 -21.91 7.29 -29.54
C THR A 2 -22.20 6.89 -28.07
N ALA A 3 -22.48 5.61 -27.79
CA ALA A 3 -22.70 5.14 -26.40
C ALA A 3 -21.47 4.44 -25.79
N LYS A 4 -20.41 4.24 -26.59
CA LYS A 4 -19.25 3.41 -26.19
C LYS A 4 -18.11 4.18 -25.51
N LYS A 5 -18.11 5.52 -25.57
CA LYS A 5 -17.01 6.35 -25.03
C LYS A 5 -17.16 6.79 -23.57
N ARG A 6 -18.35 6.67 -22.95
CA ARG A 6 -18.57 7.12 -21.56
C ARG A 6 -18.21 6.09 -20.47
N ARG A 7 -18.19 4.78 -20.76
CA ARG A 7 -17.91 3.74 -19.75
C ARG A 7 -16.44 3.60 -19.36
N VAL A 8 -15.50 4.01 -20.20
CA VAL A 8 -14.05 3.90 -19.92
C VAL A 8 -13.56 5.05 -19.05
N ALA A 9 -14.21 6.23 -19.13
CA ALA A 9 -13.85 7.38 -18.30
C ALA A 9 -14.31 7.21 -16.85
N GLN A 10 -15.45 6.56 -16.61
CA GLN A 10 -16.01 6.36 -15.27
C GLN A 10 -15.30 5.25 -14.48
N ALA A 11 -14.78 4.22 -15.17
CA ALA A 11 -13.91 3.21 -14.58
C ALA A 11 -12.52 3.75 -14.16
N ARG A 12 -12.12 4.91 -14.71
CA ARG A 12 -10.83 5.55 -14.40
C ARG A 12 -10.86 6.37 -13.11
N THR A 13 -12.03 6.75 -12.62
CA THR A 13 -12.19 7.57 -11.41
C THR A 13 -12.68 6.75 -10.20
N GLU A 14 -13.30 5.59 -10.43
CA GLU A 14 -13.88 4.75 -9.36
C GLU A 14 -12.97 3.58 -8.91
N ALA A 15 -11.74 3.51 -9.43
CA ALA A 15 -10.69 2.62 -8.93
C ALA A 15 -9.80 3.27 -7.85
N GLU A 16 -10.00 4.56 -7.57
CA GLU A 16 -9.22 5.35 -6.59
C GLU A 16 -9.81 5.37 -5.18
N SER A 17 -11.05 4.90 -5.00
CA SER A 17 -11.73 4.96 -3.70
C SER A 17 -12.26 3.58 -3.33
N ASP A 18 -11.51 2.84 -2.51
CA ASP A 18 -12.03 2.02 -1.41
C ASP A 18 -10.96 1.05 -0.89
N THR A 19 -9.89 1.63 -0.37
CA THR A 19 -9.24 1.09 0.82
C THR A 19 -10.25 1.33 1.94
N LYS A 20 -10.94 0.28 2.41
CA LYS A 20 -11.92 0.39 3.50
C LYS A 20 -11.19 0.58 4.85
N SER A 21 -10.52 1.72 4.95
CA SER A 21 -10.51 2.73 5.99
C SER A 21 -9.99 3.98 5.29
N ALA A 22 -10.79 5.05 5.17
CA ALA A 22 -10.28 6.38 4.77
C ALA A 22 -9.12 6.87 5.70
N ASP A 23 -8.91 6.14 6.78
CA ASP A 23 -7.96 6.38 7.86
C ASP A 23 -6.67 5.52 7.77
N SER A 24 -6.61 4.49 6.92
CA SER A 24 -5.42 3.63 6.80
C SER A 24 -4.59 3.99 5.56
N LEU A 25 -3.34 4.39 5.76
CA LEU A 25 -2.42 4.66 4.65
C LEU A 25 -2.25 3.44 3.76
N ARG A 26 -2.45 3.62 2.45
CA ARG A 26 -2.21 2.58 1.46
C ARG A 26 -0.72 2.25 1.43
N GLN A 27 -0.34 1.01 1.71
CA GLN A 27 1.06 0.62 1.74
C GLN A 27 1.24 -0.81 1.24
N GLY A 28 2.41 -1.08 0.67
CA GLY A 28 2.81 -2.41 0.22
C GLY A 28 3.06 -2.47 -1.27
N GLN A 29 2.96 -3.67 -1.83
CA GLN A 29 3.19 -3.91 -3.24
C GLN A 29 1.86 -3.97 -4.01
N PHE A 30 1.90 -3.48 -5.23
CA PHE A 30 0.75 -3.37 -6.12
C PHE A 30 1.15 -3.75 -7.54
N ALA A 31 0.16 -4.16 -8.32
CA ALA A 31 0.31 -4.38 -9.75
C ALA A 31 -0.84 -3.72 -10.52
N VAL A 32 -0.57 -3.30 -11.76
CA VAL A 32 -1.57 -2.80 -12.69
C VAL A 32 -2.05 -3.95 -13.58
N CYS A 33 -3.35 -4.26 -13.52
CA CYS A 33 -4.01 -5.26 -14.35
C CYS A 33 -5.19 -4.59 -15.06
N ASP A 34 -5.19 -4.61 -16.40
CA ASP A 34 -6.21 -3.95 -17.23
C ASP A 34 -6.42 -2.47 -16.88
N GLY A 35 -5.34 -1.78 -16.52
CA GLY A 35 -5.36 -0.36 -16.11
C GLY A 35 -5.87 -0.10 -14.69
N VAL A 36 -6.12 -1.15 -13.90
CA VAL A 36 -6.58 -1.05 -12.50
C VAL A 36 -5.50 -1.52 -11.56
N GLU A 37 -5.30 -0.78 -10.46
CA GLU A 37 -4.32 -1.11 -9.43
C GLU A 37 -4.89 -2.09 -8.41
N TYR A 38 -4.18 -3.19 -8.19
CA TYR A 38 -4.53 -4.18 -7.19
C TYR A 38 -3.39 -4.37 -6.21
N ARG A 39 -3.73 -4.53 -4.93
CA ARG A 39 -2.76 -4.91 -3.91
C ARG A 39 -2.26 -6.31 -4.19
N LEU A 40 -0.95 -6.51 -4.11
CA LEU A 40 -0.34 -7.82 -4.14
C LEU A 40 -0.39 -8.45 -2.75
N GLY A 41 -0.71 -9.74 -2.74
CA GLY A 41 -0.61 -10.60 -1.57
C GLY A 41 -0.01 -11.95 -1.94
N THR A 42 0.22 -12.78 -0.93
CA THR A 42 0.66 -14.16 -1.10
C THR A 42 -0.33 -15.10 -0.42
N ARG A 43 -0.70 -16.19 -1.11
CA ARG A 43 -1.59 -17.23 -0.57
C ARG A 43 -1.10 -18.60 -1.01
N GLY A 44 -0.83 -19.48 -0.05
CA GLY A 44 -0.34 -20.83 -0.31
C GLY A 44 0.90 -20.85 -1.21
N GLY A 45 1.85 -19.94 -0.96
CA GLY A 45 3.07 -19.78 -1.76
C GLY A 45 2.89 -19.11 -3.13
N SER A 46 1.67 -18.81 -3.57
CA SER A 46 1.40 -18.13 -4.85
C SER A 46 1.14 -16.64 -4.66
N TRP A 47 1.56 -15.83 -5.63
CA TRP A 47 1.21 -14.42 -5.71
C TRP A 47 -0.23 -14.22 -6.16
N THR A 48 -0.89 -13.19 -5.61
CA THR A 48 -2.31 -12.91 -5.87
C THR A 48 -2.58 -11.41 -5.97
N LEU A 49 -3.49 -11.02 -6.87
CA LEU A 49 -4.16 -9.73 -6.83
C LEU A 49 -5.27 -9.77 -5.78
N LEU A 50 -5.43 -8.71 -4.99
CA LEU A 50 -6.48 -8.58 -3.99
C LEU A 50 -7.47 -7.47 -4.40
N ALA A 51 -8.76 -7.76 -4.26
CA ALA A 51 -9.86 -6.83 -4.52
C ALA A 51 -10.82 -6.78 -3.32
N THR A 52 -11.47 -5.63 -3.12
CA THR A 52 -12.45 -5.39 -2.05
C THR A 52 -13.89 -5.64 -2.48
N LYS A 53 -14.13 -5.81 -3.79
CA LYS A 53 -15.43 -6.08 -4.40
C LYS A 53 -15.37 -7.32 -5.31
N PRO A 54 -16.51 -8.00 -5.55
CA PRO A 54 -16.57 -9.10 -6.51
C PRO A 54 -16.18 -8.61 -7.91
N LEU A 55 -15.28 -9.34 -8.58
CA LEU A 55 -14.82 -9.05 -9.93
C LEU A 55 -14.68 -10.35 -10.73
N PRO A 56 -14.87 -10.33 -12.06
CA PRO A 56 -14.60 -11.49 -12.91
C PRO A 56 -13.18 -12.04 -12.69
N GLY A 57 -13.07 -13.37 -12.54
CA GLY A 57 -11.78 -14.04 -12.29
C GLY A 57 -11.25 -13.94 -10.86
N PHE A 58 -11.92 -13.22 -9.95
CA PHE A 58 -11.58 -13.18 -8.53
C PHE A 58 -12.47 -14.13 -7.72
N THR A 59 -11.84 -14.87 -6.81
CA THR A 59 -12.51 -15.78 -5.87
C THR A 59 -12.67 -15.11 -4.51
N LYS A 60 -13.82 -15.27 -3.86
CA LYS A 60 -14.05 -14.76 -2.49
C LYS A 60 -13.08 -15.44 -1.51
N LEU A 61 -12.36 -14.63 -0.74
CA LEU A 61 -11.49 -15.10 0.33
C LEU A 61 -12.21 -15.06 1.69
N ARG A 62 -12.68 -13.88 2.05
CA ARG A 62 -13.46 -13.60 3.27
C ARG A 62 -14.40 -12.43 3.01
N SER A 63 -15.18 -12.02 3.99
CA SER A 63 -16.05 -10.84 3.84
C SER A 63 -15.23 -9.63 3.37
N GLY A 64 -15.64 -9.01 2.26
CA GLY A 64 -14.98 -7.84 1.68
C GLY A 64 -13.59 -8.07 1.09
N VAL A 65 -13.15 -9.32 0.91
CA VAL A 65 -11.84 -9.62 0.27
C VAL A 65 -12.00 -10.73 -0.76
N PHE A 66 -11.55 -10.43 -1.97
CA PHE A 66 -11.50 -11.33 -3.11
C PHE A 66 -10.07 -11.40 -3.63
N PHE A 67 -9.69 -12.51 -4.24
CA PHE A 67 -8.34 -12.70 -4.76
C PHE A 67 -8.35 -13.36 -6.13
N ARG A 68 -7.36 -13.04 -6.96
CA ARG A 68 -7.05 -13.74 -8.19
C ARG A 68 -5.60 -14.20 -8.14
N LYS A 69 -5.34 -15.48 -8.42
CA LYS A 69 -3.97 -15.99 -8.56
C LYS A 69 -3.32 -15.38 -9.80
N ILE A 70 -2.05 -15.02 -9.67
CA ILE A 70 -1.23 -14.52 -10.77
C ILE A 70 -0.51 -15.71 -11.38
N ALA A 71 -0.58 -15.86 -12.70
CA ALA A 71 0.17 -16.92 -13.39
C ALA A 71 1.67 -16.57 -13.42
N ALA A 72 2.53 -17.59 -13.48
CA ALA A 72 3.99 -17.38 -13.40
C ALA A 72 4.54 -16.56 -14.58
N ASP A 73 3.91 -16.68 -15.74
CA ASP A 73 4.24 -15.99 -16.98
C ASP A 73 3.51 -14.65 -17.16
N GLU A 74 2.52 -14.36 -16.33
CA GLU A 74 1.72 -13.14 -16.40
C GLU A 74 2.61 -11.90 -16.23
N GLN A 75 2.43 -10.91 -17.11
CA GLN A 75 3.22 -9.69 -17.13
C GLN A 75 2.38 -8.50 -16.70
N MET A 76 2.88 -7.74 -15.72
CA MET A 76 2.22 -6.56 -15.16
C MET A 76 3.26 -5.53 -14.73
N GLU A 77 2.90 -4.25 -14.82
CA GLU A 77 3.62 -3.21 -14.08
C GLU A 77 3.41 -3.44 -12.58
N CYS A 78 4.51 -3.43 -11.83
CA CYS A 78 4.51 -3.56 -10.38
C CYS A 78 5.15 -2.34 -9.73
N PHE A 79 4.62 -1.93 -8.59
CA PHE A 79 5.17 -0.83 -7.81
C PHE A 79 4.97 -1.07 -6.32
N ARG A 80 5.82 -0.43 -5.51
CA ARG A 80 5.67 -0.34 -4.07
C ARG A 80 5.18 1.07 -3.71
N ILE A 81 4.19 1.13 -2.84
CA ILE A 81 3.80 2.35 -2.14
C ILE A 81 4.40 2.30 -0.73
N SER A 82 5.12 3.37 -0.37
CA SER A 82 5.61 3.64 0.98
C SER A 82 5.36 5.10 1.33
N HIS A 83 5.33 5.44 2.62
CA HIS A 83 5.22 6.83 3.06
C HIS A 83 6.50 7.24 3.78
N ARG A 84 7.01 8.41 3.46
CA ARG A 84 8.21 8.98 4.08
C ARG A 84 7.97 10.44 4.39
N GLY A 85 8.61 10.92 5.45
CA GLY A 85 8.40 12.27 5.93
C GLY A 85 9.35 12.66 7.04
N THR A 86 9.00 13.74 7.70
CA THR A 86 9.71 14.30 8.85
C THR A 86 8.75 14.49 10.02
N TYR A 87 9.23 14.26 11.23
CA TYR A 87 8.56 14.67 12.47
C TYR A 87 9.56 15.40 13.35
N ARG A 88 9.29 16.68 13.69
CA ARG A 88 10.21 17.54 14.48
C ARG A 88 11.65 17.57 13.94
N GLY A 89 11.80 17.47 12.61
CA GLY A 89 13.10 17.47 11.93
C GLY A 89 13.79 16.10 11.85
N ILE A 90 13.17 15.02 12.32
CA ILE A 90 13.67 13.65 12.19
C ILE A 90 13.03 12.97 10.99
N ASP A 91 13.85 12.39 10.12
CA ASP A 91 13.38 11.57 9.00
C ASP A 91 12.73 10.28 9.49
N VAL A 92 11.52 10.02 9.00
CA VAL A 92 10.69 8.90 9.43
C VAL A 92 10.06 8.16 8.24
N SER A 93 9.97 6.85 8.36
CA SER A 93 9.08 6.02 7.56
C SER A 93 7.73 5.95 8.24
N ILE A 94 6.66 6.18 7.48
CA ILE A 94 5.30 6.24 8.00
C ILE A 94 4.52 4.99 7.59
N TYR A 95 3.85 4.39 8.57
CA TYR A 95 2.98 3.24 8.41
C TYR A 95 1.58 3.60 8.91
N GLY A 96 0.55 3.14 8.21
CA GLY A 96 -0.83 3.33 8.67
C GLY A 96 -1.07 2.60 9.99
N SER A 97 -1.69 3.28 10.95
CA SER A 97 -2.15 2.69 12.22
C SER A 97 -3.66 2.86 12.35
N ASP A 98 -4.20 2.54 13.53
CA ASP A 98 -5.61 2.71 13.83
C ASP A 98 -5.95 4.10 14.41
N ARG A 99 -7.22 4.48 14.29
CA ARG A 99 -7.83 5.63 14.99
C ARG A 99 -7.16 6.98 14.71
N GLY A 100 -7.00 7.35 13.44
CA GLY A 100 -6.44 8.66 13.06
C GLY A 100 -4.94 8.82 13.28
N ARG A 101 -4.25 7.76 13.69
CA ARG A 101 -2.81 7.79 13.98
C ARG A 101 -2.00 7.10 12.91
N VAL A 102 -0.74 7.48 12.84
CA VAL A 102 0.28 6.81 12.05
C VAL A 102 1.41 6.33 12.96
N MET A 103 2.06 5.25 12.55
CA MET A 103 3.29 4.80 13.18
C MET A 103 4.47 5.38 12.40
N ALA A 104 5.25 6.23 13.06
CA ALA A 104 6.52 6.74 12.55
C ALA A 104 7.65 5.85 13.05
N VAL A 105 8.52 5.41 12.14
CA VAL A 105 9.69 4.58 12.45
C VAL A 105 10.95 5.22 11.89
N THR A 106 12.02 5.26 12.67
CA THR A 106 13.31 5.81 12.28
C THR A 106 14.47 5.05 12.94
N ASN A 107 15.65 5.13 12.33
CA ASN A 107 16.89 4.64 12.93
C ASN A 107 17.73 5.78 13.53
N ASP A 108 17.21 7.01 13.54
CA ASP A 108 17.89 8.16 14.11
C ASP A 108 17.83 8.13 15.64
N ILE A 109 18.99 8.02 16.29
CA ILE A 109 19.10 7.98 17.76
C ILE A 109 18.55 9.24 18.45
N ARG A 110 18.50 10.38 17.75
CA ARG A 110 17.92 11.63 18.26
C ARG A 110 16.44 11.49 18.59
N ALA A 111 15.76 10.50 17.99
CA ALA A 111 14.34 10.22 18.21
C ALA A 111 13.99 9.89 19.67
N SER A 112 14.95 9.37 20.43
CA SER A 112 14.79 9.15 21.88
C SER A 112 14.43 10.43 22.65
N GLY A 113 14.95 11.59 22.23
CA GLY A 113 14.64 12.90 22.83
C GLY A 113 13.25 13.44 22.46
N ASP A 114 12.63 12.92 21.39
CA ASP A 114 11.32 13.34 20.90
C ASP A 114 10.19 12.37 21.28
N GLY A 115 10.44 11.50 22.26
CA GLY A 115 9.45 10.56 22.79
C GLY A 115 9.14 9.41 21.85
N PHE A 116 10.09 9.02 20.99
CA PHE A 116 10.05 7.71 20.34
C PHE A 116 10.53 6.64 21.33
N GLU A 117 9.95 5.45 21.22
CA GLU A 117 10.32 4.28 22.00
C GLU A 117 11.15 3.32 21.15
N LEU A 118 12.10 2.63 21.77
CA LEU A 118 12.88 1.61 21.08
C LEU A 118 11.97 0.42 20.71
N PHE A 119 11.91 0.10 19.42
CA PHE A 119 11.06 -0.95 18.86
C PHE A 119 11.85 -2.21 18.51
N ASP A 120 13.01 -2.03 17.89
CA ASP A 120 13.98 -3.08 17.53
C ASP A 120 15.40 -2.52 17.74
N ARG A 121 16.44 -3.35 17.61
CA ARG A 121 17.84 -3.06 17.98
C ARG A 121 18.29 -1.62 17.69
N ASP A 122 17.99 -1.10 16.51
CA ASP A 122 18.35 0.24 16.05
C ASP A 122 17.15 1.03 15.51
N GLN A 123 15.92 0.61 15.85
CA GLN A 123 14.70 1.24 15.35
C GLN A 123 13.89 1.86 16.48
N TRP A 124 13.52 3.11 16.29
CA TRP A 124 12.69 3.89 17.18
C TRP A 124 11.32 4.07 16.55
N MET A 125 10.25 3.91 17.34
CA MET A 125 8.88 4.08 16.89
C MET A 125 8.11 5.09 17.73
N LYS A 126 7.14 5.75 17.09
CA LYS A 126 6.15 6.59 17.78
C LYS A 126 4.81 6.51 17.07
N LEU A 127 3.73 6.44 17.84
CA LEU A 127 2.39 6.70 17.33
C LEU A 127 2.12 8.20 17.37
N ILE A 128 1.78 8.77 16.23
CA ILE A 128 1.59 10.21 16.05
C ILE A 128 0.22 10.43 15.45
N ASP A 129 -0.52 11.42 15.94
CA ASP A 129 -1.76 11.83 15.30
C ASP A 129 -1.46 12.30 13.87
N ARG A 130 -2.25 11.84 12.89
CA ARG A 130 -2.00 12.15 11.48
C ARG A 130 -2.08 13.66 11.18
N GLU A 131 -2.84 14.38 12.01
CA GLU A 131 -3.05 15.82 11.92
C GLU A 131 -2.07 16.63 12.78
N ASP A 132 -1.09 15.98 13.43
CA ASP A 132 -0.04 16.67 14.19
C ASP A 132 0.69 17.69 13.30
N GLY A 133 0.75 18.93 13.77
CA GLY A 133 1.34 20.06 13.03
C GLY A 133 2.82 19.87 12.71
N ASP A 134 3.55 19.08 13.51
CA ASP A 134 4.97 18.78 13.32
C ASP A 134 5.21 17.61 12.34
N LEU A 135 4.15 16.89 11.97
CA LEU A 135 4.23 15.76 11.05
C LEU A 135 4.01 16.23 9.60
N ARG A 136 4.97 15.90 8.73
CA ARG A 136 4.86 16.11 7.28
C ARG A 136 5.32 14.85 6.56
N PHE A 137 4.50 14.29 5.71
CA PHE A 137 4.87 13.10 4.94
C PHE A 137 4.16 13.06 3.59
N GLN A 138 4.71 12.26 2.69
CA GLN A 138 4.18 12.05 1.35
C GLN A 138 4.16 10.57 0.99
N GLU A 139 3.28 10.23 0.06
CA GLU A 139 3.31 8.93 -0.60
C GLU A 139 4.48 8.89 -1.59
N VAL A 140 5.21 7.78 -1.59
CA VAL A 140 6.31 7.49 -2.51
C VAL A 140 5.95 6.21 -3.26
N ARG A 141 5.80 6.36 -4.59
CA ARG A 141 5.62 5.25 -5.54
C ARG A 141 6.96 4.87 -6.14
N THR A 142 7.35 3.61 -6.01
CA THR A 142 8.61 3.07 -6.57
C THR A 142 8.30 1.90 -7.48
N SER A 143 8.71 1.97 -8.75
CA SER A 143 8.61 0.81 -9.66
C SER A 143 9.45 -0.35 -9.14
N ILE A 144 8.93 -1.57 -9.20
CA ILE A 144 9.62 -2.79 -8.77
C ILE A 144 9.47 -3.87 -9.85
N PRO A 145 10.42 -4.83 -9.93
CA PRO A 145 10.23 -5.99 -10.79
C PRO A 145 9.05 -6.86 -10.33
N MET A 146 8.49 -7.65 -11.25
CA MET A 146 7.44 -8.63 -10.96
C MET A 146 7.91 -9.63 -9.89
N PRO A 147 7.35 -9.61 -8.67
CA PRO A 147 7.90 -10.37 -7.55
C PRO A 147 7.68 -11.88 -7.67
N TRP A 148 6.74 -12.33 -8.51
CA TRP A 148 6.54 -13.74 -8.86
C TRP A 148 7.54 -14.28 -9.89
N ARG A 149 8.28 -13.40 -10.58
CA ARG A 149 9.30 -13.78 -11.57
C ARG A 149 10.70 -13.88 -10.98
N LYS A 150 10.86 -13.90 -9.65
CA LYS A 150 12.17 -14.17 -9.06
C LYS A 150 12.70 -15.47 -9.66
N LYS A 151 13.80 -15.36 -10.43
CA LYS A 151 14.52 -16.52 -10.94
C LYS A 151 14.83 -17.40 -9.74
N SER A 152 14.45 -18.67 -9.80
CA SER A 152 15.12 -19.68 -9.01
C SER A 152 16.61 -19.46 -9.25
N ALA A 153 17.34 -19.04 -8.22
CA ALA A 153 18.80 -19.05 -8.24
C ALA A 153 19.27 -20.51 -8.30
#